data_AF-A0A831YYW2-F1
#
_entry.id   AF-A0A831YYW2-F1
#
_cell.length_a   1.000
_cell.length_b   1.000
_cell.length_c   1.000
_cell.angle_alpha   90.00
_cell.angle_beta   90.00
_cell.angle_gamma   90.00
#
_symmetry.space_group_name_H-M   'P 1'
#
loop_
_entity.id
_entity.type
_entity.pdbx_description
1 polymer ?
#
loop_
_entity_poly.entity_id
_entity_poly.type
_entity_poly.pdbx_seq_one_letter_code
_entity_poly.pdbx_strand_id
1 'polypeptide(L)'
;VKRKYLMGRFPILTLPGEEAKIKIVRTRGGNIKIKLKTANYANVIVPGQGAKKVKILKVLSNPASRDFERRGVITRGAIIQTELGKAVVTSRPGQDGVVNAVLLAEENE
;
A
#
# COMPACT_ATOMS: atom_id res chain seq x y z
N VAL A 1 22.48 24.35 8.73
CA VAL A 1 21.35 25.29 8.49
C VAL A 1 20.04 24.49 8.38
N LYS A 2 19.02 24.78 9.19
CA LYS A 2 17.70 24.11 9.12
C LYS A 2 16.77 24.91 8.20
N ARG A 3 16.63 24.49 6.92
CA ARG A 3 15.81 25.18 5.92
C ARG A 3 14.43 24.52 5.78
N LYS A 4 13.36 25.31 5.73
CA LYS A 4 11.96 24.83 5.66
C LYS A 4 11.70 23.89 4.47
N TYR A 5 12.36 24.11 3.33
CA TYR A 5 12.16 23.30 2.13
C TYR A 5 12.91 21.95 2.16
N LEU A 6 13.82 21.74 3.12
CA LEU A 6 14.49 20.45 3.35
C LEU A 6 13.78 19.60 4.42
N MET A 7 12.65 20.09 4.95
CA MET A 7 11.92 19.43 6.02
C MET A 7 11.18 18.18 5.51
N GLY A 8 11.50 17.03 6.10
CA GLY A 8 10.77 15.78 5.90
C GLY A 8 9.55 15.65 6.81
N ARG A 9 8.92 14.47 6.79
CA ARG A 9 7.84 14.09 7.72
C ARG A 9 8.00 12.64 8.11
N PHE A 10 7.42 12.27 9.24
CA PHE A 10 7.34 10.88 9.66
C PHE A 10 6.62 10.01 8.62
N PRO A 11 7.09 8.77 8.42
CA PRO A 11 6.44 7.82 7.53
C PRO A 11 5.05 7.47 8.06
N ILE A 12 4.16 7.12 7.14
CA ILE A 12 2.89 6.49 7.51
C ILE A 12 3.04 5.00 7.25
N LEU A 13 2.81 4.20 8.28
CA LEU A 13 2.83 2.75 8.19
C LEU A 13 1.39 2.33 7.93
N THR A 14 1.11 1.96 6.68
CA THR A 14 -0.21 1.54 6.24
C THR A 14 -0.48 0.13 6.75
N LEU A 15 -1.59 -0.06 7.48
CA LEU A 15 -1.99 -1.36 8.01
C LEU A 15 -3.29 -1.84 7.36
N PRO A 16 -3.51 -3.16 7.22
CA PRO A 16 -4.83 -3.69 6.88
C PRO A 16 -5.82 -3.43 8.03
N GLY A 17 -7.07 -3.15 7.71
CA GLY A 17 -8.13 -2.97 8.71
C GLY A 17 -9.50 -2.75 8.07
N GLU A 18 -10.55 -2.78 8.89
CA GLU A 18 -11.95 -2.74 8.41
C GLU A 18 -12.32 -1.40 7.75
N GLU A 19 -11.80 -0.29 8.27
CA GLU A 19 -12.09 1.03 7.75
C GLU A 19 -10.87 1.66 7.07
N ALA A 20 -11.10 2.24 5.89
CA ALA A 20 -10.08 3.00 5.19
C ALA A 20 -9.89 4.37 5.84
N LYS A 21 -8.79 4.55 6.57
CA LYS A 21 -8.45 5.84 7.22
C LYS A 21 -7.46 6.61 6.37
N ILE A 22 -7.91 7.74 5.83
CA ILE A 22 -7.12 8.62 4.96
C ILE A 22 -6.76 9.90 5.71
N LYS A 23 -5.50 10.32 5.59
CA LYS A 23 -5.00 11.60 6.10
C LYS A 23 -4.61 12.50 4.93
N ILE A 24 -5.30 13.62 4.81
CA ILE A 24 -5.03 14.64 3.80
C ILE A 24 -3.97 15.60 4.34
N VAL A 25 -2.95 15.87 3.53
CA VAL A 25 -1.79 16.66 3.96
C VAL A 25 -1.46 17.74 2.93
N ARG A 26 -1.53 19.01 3.34
CA ARG A 26 -1.00 20.12 2.53
C ARG A 26 0.53 20.07 2.47
N THR A 27 1.06 20.25 1.26
CA THR A 27 2.49 20.31 0.94
C THR A 27 2.86 21.67 0.32
N ARG A 28 4.11 21.82 -0.14
CA ARG A 28 4.64 23.07 -0.69
C ARG A 28 3.80 23.52 -1.90
N GLY A 29 3.56 24.82 -2.01
CA GLY A 29 2.84 25.39 -3.16
C GLY A 29 1.33 25.14 -3.17
N GLY A 30 0.73 24.70 -2.04
CA GLY A 30 -0.71 24.44 -1.97
C GLY A 30 -1.12 23.03 -2.42
N ASN A 31 -0.19 22.23 -2.94
CA ASN A 31 -0.46 20.85 -3.33
C ASN A 31 -0.90 19.97 -2.16
N ILE A 32 -1.71 18.96 -2.45
CA ILE A 32 -2.26 18.03 -1.46
C ILE A 32 -1.69 16.64 -1.72
N LYS A 33 -1.30 15.95 -0.64
CA LYS A 33 -0.97 14.52 -0.67
C LYS A 33 -1.96 13.73 0.17
N ILE A 34 -2.34 12.57 -0.34
CA ILE A 34 -3.27 11.65 0.31
C ILE A 34 -2.45 10.53 0.93
N LYS A 35 -2.47 10.44 2.26
CA LYS A 35 -1.74 9.41 3.02
C LYS A 35 -2.71 8.38 3.56
N LEU A 36 -2.57 7.12 3.16
CA LEU A 36 -3.44 6.05 3.64
C LEU A 36 -2.87 5.42 4.92
N LYS A 37 -3.60 5.52 6.04
CA LYS A 37 -3.24 4.94 7.34
C LYS A 37 -3.70 3.50 7.47
N THR A 38 -4.92 3.22 7.02
CA THR A 38 -5.52 1.88 7.08
C THR A 38 -6.15 1.55 5.74
N ALA A 39 -5.92 0.35 5.22
CA ALA A 39 -6.43 -0.15 3.94
C ALA A 39 -7.36 -1.35 4.16
N ASN A 40 -8.55 -1.33 3.55
CA ASN A 40 -9.44 -2.50 3.52
C ASN A 40 -9.42 -3.19 2.15
N TYR A 41 -9.39 -2.38 1.08
CA TYR A 41 -9.47 -2.87 -0.30
C TYR A 41 -8.19 -2.60 -1.08
N ALA A 42 -7.89 -3.51 -2.01
CA ALA A 42 -6.88 -3.33 -3.04
C ALA A 42 -7.53 -3.46 -4.42
N ASN A 43 -7.02 -2.69 -5.39
CA ASN A 43 -7.32 -2.90 -6.79
C ASN A 43 -6.27 -3.88 -7.34
N VAL A 44 -6.69 -5.11 -7.60
CA VAL A 44 -5.83 -6.16 -8.13
C VAL A 44 -6.05 -6.27 -9.63
N ILE A 45 -4.97 -6.14 -10.41
CA ILE A 45 -5.01 -6.41 -11.84
C ILE A 45 -4.83 -7.92 -12.07
N VAL A 46 -5.79 -8.51 -12.77
CA VAL A 46 -5.72 -9.88 -13.27
C VAL A 46 -5.24 -9.78 -14.72
N PRO A 47 -4.11 -10.42 -15.08
CA PRO A 47 -3.64 -10.45 -16.46
C PRO A 47 -4.77 -10.93 -17.40
N GLY A 48 -5.11 -10.14 -18.42
CA GLY A 48 -6.14 -10.46 -19.40
C GLY A 48 -7.60 -10.17 -18.99
N GLN A 49 -7.93 -10.02 -17.70
CA GLN A 49 -9.32 -9.78 -17.25
C GLN A 49 -9.58 -8.37 -16.69
N GLY A 50 -8.54 -7.55 -16.53
CA GLY A 50 -8.64 -6.18 -16.03
C GLY A 50 -8.50 -6.07 -14.51
N ALA A 51 -8.88 -4.92 -13.94
CA ALA A 51 -8.74 -4.63 -12.52
C ALA A 51 -10.02 -4.97 -11.74
N LYS A 52 -9.86 -5.67 -10.61
CA LYS A 52 -10.95 -5.98 -9.68
C LYS A 52 -10.64 -5.41 -8.29
N LYS A 53 -11.64 -4.81 -7.66
CA LYS A 53 -11.55 -4.34 -6.28
C LYS A 53 -11.83 -5.51 -5.36
N VAL A 54 -10.88 -5.83 -4.49
CA VAL A 54 -10.94 -7.01 -3.60
C VAL A 54 -10.52 -6.66 -2.20
N LYS A 55 -10.98 -7.46 -1.23
CA LYS A 55 -10.59 -7.27 0.16
C LYS A 55 -9.16 -7.75 0.40
N ILE A 56 -8.43 -7.02 1.25
CA ILE A 56 -7.10 -7.40 1.74
C ILE A 56 -7.29 -8.23 3.01
N LEU A 57 -6.77 -9.46 3.03
CA LEU A 57 -6.86 -10.34 4.20
C LEU A 57 -5.65 -10.15 5.12
N LYS A 58 -4.45 -10.35 4.58
CA LYS A 58 -3.19 -10.21 5.32
C LYS A 58 -2.02 -9.88 4.39
N VAL A 59 -0.92 -9.38 4.97
CA VAL A 59 0.37 -9.27 4.29
C VAL A 59 1.14 -10.57 4.52
N LEU A 60 1.68 -11.17 3.47
CA LEU A 60 2.46 -12.42 3.55
C LEU A 60 3.95 -12.14 3.67
N SER A 61 4.47 -11.26 2.83
CA SER A 61 5.89 -10.92 2.83
C SER A 61 6.09 -9.47 2.45
N ASN A 62 7.10 -8.85 3.06
CA ASN A 62 7.51 -7.50 2.72
C ASN A 62 9.03 -7.46 2.47
N PRO A 63 9.48 -7.17 1.23
CA PRO A 63 10.90 -7.12 0.91
C PRO A 63 11.64 -5.99 1.63
N ALA A 64 10.94 -4.97 2.14
CA ALA A 64 11.56 -3.84 2.81
C ALA A 64 12.06 -4.17 4.22
N SER A 65 11.36 -5.06 4.96
CA SER A 65 11.76 -5.47 6.31
C SER A 65 10.91 -6.63 6.82
N ARG A 66 11.55 -7.57 7.54
CA ARG A 66 10.86 -8.66 8.25
C ARG A 66 9.97 -8.16 9.40
N ASP A 67 10.29 -7.02 10.01
CA ASP A 67 9.41 -6.42 11.05
C ASP A 67 8.08 -5.94 10.43
N PHE A 68 8.13 -5.40 9.21
CA PHE A 68 6.94 -4.97 8.50
C PHE A 68 6.05 -6.13 8.09
N GLU A 69 6.63 -7.29 7.82
CA GLU A 69 5.87 -8.52 7.63
C GLU A 69 5.11 -8.91 8.90
N ARG A 70 5.80 -8.95 10.05
CA ARG A 70 5.18 -9.30 11.35
C ARG A 70 4.07 -8.33 11.74
N ARG A 71 4.26 -7.05 11.47
CA ARG A 71 3.28 -6.00 11.77
C ARG A 71 2.17 -5.87 10.72
N GLY A 72 2.32 -6.51 9.56
CA GLY A 72 1.38 -6.38 8.45
C GLY A 72 1.41 -5.02 7.75
N VAL A 73 2.57 -4.35 7.68
CA VAL A 73 2.68 -3.04 7.01
C VAL A 73 2.72 -3.22 5.49
N ILE A 74 1.83 -2.50 4.80
CA ILE A 74 1.72 -2.50 3.34
C ILE A 74 2.65 -1.43 2.76
N THR A 75 3.66 -1.86 2.02
CA THR A 75 4.54 -0.99 1.23
C THR A 75 4.56 -1.45 -0.22
N ARG A 76 5.14 -0.63 -1.10
CA ARG A 76 5.43 -1.05 -2.47
C ARG A 76 6.29 -2.33 -2.44
N GLY A 77 5.95 -3.31 -3.26
CA GLY A 77 6.61 -4.61 -3.33
C GLY A 77 6.14 -5.63 -2.30
N ALA A 78 5.26 -5.26 -1.36
CA ALA A 78 4.70 -6.22 -0.42
C ALA A 78 3.81 -7.24 -1.14
N ILE A 79 3.93 -8.51 -0.75
CA ILE A 79 3.05 -9.59 -1.19
C ILE A 79 1.86 -9.64 -0.23
N ILE A 80 0.67 -9.40 -0.75
CA ILE A 80 -0.59 -9.42 0.00
C ILE A 80 -1.42 -10.63 -0.39
N GLN A 81 -2.15 -11.17 0.58
CA GLN A 81 -3.20 -12.14 0.34
C GLN A 81 -4.53 -11.41 0.19
N THR A 82 -5.17 -11.64 -0.95
CA THR A 82 -6.49 -11.10 -1.29
C THR A 82 -7.48 -12.24 -1.54
N GLU A 83 -8.75 -11.93 -1.68
CA GLU A 83 -9.81 -12.91 -1.99
C GLU A 83 -9.57 -13.66 -3.32
N LEU A 84 -8.85 -13.05 -4.27
CA LEU A 84 -8.51 -13.66 -5.56
C LEU A 84 -7.19 -14.45 -5.55
N GLY A 85 -6.39 -14.33 -4.49
CA GLY A 85 -5.07 -14.97 -4.40
C GLY A 85 -3.95 -14.02 -3.95
N LYS A 86 -2.71 -14.42 -4.22
CA LYS A 86 -1.50 -13.65 -3.88
C LYS A 86 -1.27 -12.55 -4.90
N ALA A 87 -1.00 -11.33 -4.42
CA ALA A 87 -0.75 -10.18 -5.28
C ALA A 87 0.42 -9.34 -4.77
N VAL A 88 1.19 -8.74 -5.68
CA VAL A 88 2.29 -7.81 -5.37
C VAL A 88 1.79 -6.38 -5.48
N VAL A 89 1.98 -5.61 -4.41
CA VAL A 89 1.63 -4.18 -4.39
C VAL A 89 2.59 -3.38 -5.26
N THR A 90 2.06 -2.64 -6.23
CA THR A 90 2.85 -1.77 -7.13
C THR A 90 2.80 -0.30 -6.73
N SER A 91 1.74 0.14 -6.04
CA SER A 91 1.55 1.53 -5.62
C SER A 91 2.36 1.91 -4.38
N ARG A 92 2.40 3.22 -4.06
CA ARG A 92 2.94 3.75 -2.79
C ARG A 92 1.79 4.31 -1.94
N PRO A 93 1.17 3.49 -1.06
CA PRO A 93 -0.06 3.86 -0.35
C PRO A 93 0.07 5.14 0.49
N GLY A 94 1.26 5.40 1.05
CA GLY A 94 1.53 6.60 1.84
C GLY A 94 1.68 7.91 1.06
N GLN A 95 1.65 7.88 -0.28
CA GLN A 95 1.74 9.05 -1.16
C GLN A 95 0.53 9.14 -2.09
N ASP A 96 0.13 8.00 -2.67
CA ASP A 96 -0.91 7.91 -3.70
C ASP A 96 -2.31 7.78 -3.09
N GLY A 97 -2.42 7.28 -1.86
CA GLY A 97 -3.70 7.11 -1.17
C GLY A 97 -4.51 5.89 -1.60
N VAL A 98 -3.97 5.01 -2.45
CA VAL A 98 -4.61 3.79 -2.94
C VAL A 98 -3.65 2.60 -2.92
N VAL A 99 -4.20 1.39 -2.77
CA VAL A 99 -3.45 0.14 -2.86
C VAL A 99 -3.78 -0.52 -4.20
N ASN A 100 -2.81 -0.49 -5.11
CA ASN A 100 -2.89 -1.22 -6.38
C ASN A 100 -1.91 -2.38 -6.33
N ALA A 101 -2.34 -3.53 -6.84
CA ALA A 101 -1.54 -4.74 -6.85
C ALA A 101 -1.73 -5.50 -8.17
N VAL A 102 -0.76 -6.35 -8.47
CA VAL A 102 -0.78 -7.26 -9.63
C VAL A 102 -0.86 -8.68 -9.09
N LEU A 103 -1.80 -9.47 -9.61
CA LEU A 103 -1.92 -10.87 -9.23
C LEU A 103 -0.68 -11.63 -9.69
N LEU A 104 -0.06 -12.38 -8.78
CA LEU A 104 1.03 -13.29 -9.16
C LEU A 104 0.38 -14.51 -9.78
N ALA A 105 0.73 -14.81 -11.03
CA ALA A 105 0.49 -16.16 -11.54
C ALA A 105 1.17 -17.12 -10.58
N GLU A 106 0.47 -18.16 -10.16
CA GLU A 106 1.08 -19.22 -9.36
C GLU A 106 2.19 -19.84 -10.21
N GLU A 107 3.43 -19.41 -10.01
CA GLU A 107 4.56 -20.27 -10.33
C GLU A 107 4.49 -21.40 -9.30
N ASN A 108 4.01 -22.54 -9.81
CA ASN A 108 4.23 -23.85 -9.23
C ASN A 108 5.74 -24.07 -9.05
N GLU A 109 6.06 -24.77 -7.95
CA GLU A 109 7.36 -25.25 -7.46
C GLU A 109 8.15 -24.33 -6.50
#